data_AF-A0A7G2RWY6-F1
#
_entry.id   AF-A0A7G2RWY6-F1
#
_cell.length_a   1.000
_cell.length_b   1.000
_cell.length_c   1.000
_cell.angle_alpha   90.00
_cell.angle_beta   90.00
_cell.angle_gamma   90.00
#
_symmetry.space_group_name_H-M   'P 1'
#
loop_
_entity.id
_entity.type
_entity.pdbx_description
1 polymer ?
#
loop_
_entity_poly.entity_id
_entity_poly.type
_entity_poly.pdbx_seq_one_letter_code
_entity_poly.pdbx_strand_id
1 'polypeptide(L)' 'MWTYSSTDAKATVAASGYFNSASSLLKVGDLIFAYKTDSTVSATLHVVLSNSAAGVVDVSAGTDISVA' A
#
# COMPACT_ATOMS: atom_id res chain seq x y z
N MET A 1 -1.42 12.31 0.39
CA MET A 1 -1.93 10.94 0.63
C MET A 1 -2.08 10.27 -0.71
N TRP A 2 -1.51 9.08 -0.88
CA TRP A 2 -1.57 8.29 -2.11
C TRP A 2 -2.83 7.42 -2.13
N THR A 3 -3.45 7.27 -3.29
CA THR A 3 -4.63 6.42 -3.48
C THR A 3 -4.27 5.29 -4.45
N TYR A 4 -4.61 4.05 -4.11
CA TYR A 4 -4.23 2.89 -4.89
C TYR A 4 -5.38 1.88 -4.96
N SER A 5 -5.78 1.48 -6.17
CA SER A 5 -6.78 0.45 -6.40
C SER A 5 -6.11 -0.86 -6.81
N SER A 6 -6.57 -1.99 -6.26
CA SER A 6 -6.12 -3.32 -6.69
C SER A 6 -7.24 -4.36 -6.53
N THR A 7 -7.07 -5.52 -7.15
CA THR A 7 -7.88 -6.72 -6.86
C THR A 7 -7.23 -7.60 -5.78
N ASP A 8 -6.00 -7.31 -5.40
CA ASP A 8 -5.24 -8.12 -4.46
C ASP A 8 -5.68 -7.91 -3.01
N ALA A 9 -5.49 -8.95 -2.18
CA ALA A 9 -5.67 -8.83 -0.74
C ALA A 9 -4.60 -7.92 -0.11
N LYS A 10 -4.92 -7.29 1.02
CA LYS A 10 -4.01 -6.35 1.70
C LYS A 10 -2.62 -6.93 2.01
N ALA A 11 -2.54 -8.22 2.33
CA ALA A 11 -1.28 -8.89 2.62
C ALA A 11 -0.37 -8.96 1.38
N THR A 12 -0.96 -9.13 0.19
CA THR A 12 -0.25 -9.09 -1.09
C THR A 12 0.17 -7.66 -1.44
N VAL A 13 -0.72 -6.68 -1.23
CA VAL A 13 -0.40 -5.25 -1.42
C VAL A 13 0.75 -4.80 -0.50
N ALA A 14 0.82 -5.35 0.72
CA ALA A 14 1.89 -5.08 1.67
C ALA A 14 3.16 -5.92 1.48
N ALA A 15 3.20 -6.79 0.46
CA ALA A 15 4.39 -7.58 0.18
C ALA A 15 5.56 -6.66 -0.23
N SER A 16 6.76 -6.98 0.26
CA SER A 16 7.97 -6.24 -0.11
C SER A 16 8.10 -6.17 -1.62
N GLY A 17 8.37 -4.97 -2.12
CA GLY A 17 8.59 -4.74 -3.55
C GLY A 17 7.34 -4.44 -4.37
N TYR A 18 6.14 -4.58 -3.81
CA TYR A 18 4.87 -4.37 -4.53
C TYR A 18 4.78 -2.97 -5.16
N PHE A 19 5.34 -1.96 -4.50
CA PHE A 19 5.35 -0.57 -4.95
C PHE A 19 6.66 -0.10 -5.61
N ASN A 20 7.56 -0.99 -6.03
CA ASN A 20 8.86 -0.61 -6.61
C ASN A 20 8.75 0.29 -7.84
N SER A 21 7.70 0.11 -8.64
CA SER A 21 7.42 0.97 -9.80
C SER A 21 7.15 2.42 -9.44
N ALA A 22 6.77 2.69 -8.18
CA ALA A 22 6.52 4.03 -7.63
C ALA A 22 7.64 4.50 -6.69
N SER A 23 8.79 3.83 -6.66
CA SER A 23 9.92 4.15 -5.76
C SER A 23 10.50 5.56 -5.95
N SER A 24 10.36 6.17 -7.14
CA SER A 24 10.77 7.57 -7.35
C SER A 24 9.79 8.60 -6.77
N LEU A 25 8.59 8.16 -6.41
CA LEU A 25 7.48 9.03 -5.95
C LEU A 25 7.21 8.88 -4.45
N LEU A 26 7.33 7.66 -3.93
CA LEU A 26 7.02 7.32 -2.54
C LEU A 26 8.19 7.64 -1.61
N LYS A 27 7.89 8.20 -0.45
CA LYS A 27 8.86 8.52 0.61
C LYS A 27 8.47 7.77 1.88
N VAL A 28 9.47 7.46 2.70
CA VAL A 28 9.25 6.89 4.03
C VAL A 28 8.32 7.82 4.83
N GLY A 29 7.28 7.24 5.43
CA GLY A 29 6.23 7.97 6.14
C GLY A 29 5.01 8.35 5.30
N ASP A 30 5.04 8.19 3.98
CA ASP A 30 3.86 8.43 3.15
C ASP A 30 2.71 7.48 3.52
N LEU A 31 1.50 8.04 3.53
CA LEU A 31 0.26 7.29 3.72
C LEU A 31 -0.31 6.87 2.37
N ILE A 32 -0.62 5.57 2.24
CA ILE A 32 -1.25 4.97 1.07
C ILE A 32 -2.62 4.44 1.49
N PHE A 33 -3.68 5.06 0.95
CA PHE A 33 -5.03 4.54 0.99
C PHE A 33 -5.18 3.51 -0.15
N ALA A 34 -5.23 2.24 0.20
CA ALA A 34 -5.49 1.17 -0.75
C ALA A 34 -6.95 0.73 -0.67
N TYR A 35 -7.58 0.44 -1.81
CA TYR A 35 -8.92 -0.11 -1.84
C TYR A 35 -9.05 -1.23 -2.87
N LYS A 36 -9.84 -2.23 -2.50
CA LYS A 36 -10.04 -3.42 -3.28
C LYS A 36 -11.26 -3.30 -4.19
N THR A 37 -11.12 -3.65 -5.46
CA THR A 37 -12.14 -3.37 -6.51
C THR A 37 -12.85 -4.61 -7.06
N ASP A 38 -12.65 -5.79 -6.48
CA ASP A 38 -13.35 -7.03 -6.88
C ASP A 38 -14.58 -7.33 -5.98
N SER A 39 -15.05 -8.58 -5.97
CA SER A 39 -16.20 -9.05 -5.17
C SER A 39 -16.09 -8.81 -3.66
N THR A 40 -14.90 -8.58 -3.11
CA THR A 40 -14.66 -8.25 -1.70
C THR A 40 -14.10 -6.84 -1.55
N VAL A 41 -14.97 -5.85 -1.69
CA VAL A 41 -14.61 -4.43 -1.53
C VAL A 41 -14.15 -4.19 -0.09
N SER A 42 -12.95 -3.63 0.05
CA SER A 42 -12.36 -3.23 1.33
C SER A 42 -11.46 -2.01 1.14
N ALA A 43 -11.20 -1.28 2.21
CA ALA A 43 -10.27 -0.16 2.23
C ALA A 43 -9.27 -0.32 3.37
N THR A 44 -8.00 -0.02 3.10
CA THR A 44 -6.89 -0.13 4.06
C THR A 44 -6.00 1.11 4.00
N LEU A 45 -5.40 1.47 5.14
CA LEU A 45 -4.37 2.49 5.22
C LEU A 45 -3.01 1.85 5.50
N HIS A 46 -2.04 2.09 4.63
CA HIS A 46 -0.65 1.65 4.78
C HIS A 46 0.28 2.85 4.99
N VAL A 47 1.41 2.61 5.65
CA VAL A 47 2.52 3.55 5.79
C VAL A 47 3.74 3.00 5.06
N VAL A 48 4.42 3.82 4.25
CA VAL A 48 5.72 3.45 3.67
C VAL A 48 6.76 3.40 4.78
N LEU A 49 7.32 2.21 5.02
CA LEU A 49 8.31 1.96 6.07
C LEU A 49 9.73 2.12 5.56
N SER A 50 9.97 1.73 4.31
CA SER A 50 11.29 1.80 3.67
C SER A 50 11.15 2.14 2.18
N ASN A 51 12.16 2.82 1.66
CA ASN A 51 12.40 2.95 0.22
C ASN A 51 13.92 2.97 0.01
N SER A 52 14.48 1.84 -0.38
CA SER A 52 15.93 1.66 -0.47
C SER A 52 16.54 2.37 -1.69
N ALA A 53 17.86 2.53 -1.70
CA ALA A 53 18.58 3.08 -2.86
C ALA A 53 18.42 2.23 -4.14
N ALA A 54 18.07 0.94 -4.01
CA ALA A 54 17.77 0.05 -5.12
C ALA A 54 16.29 0.15 -5.59
N GLY A 55 15.51 1.06 -5.00
CA GLY A 55 14.08 1.25 -5.31
C GLY A 55 13.16 0.19 -4.72
N VAL A 56 13.62 -0.58 -3.72
CA VAL A 56 12.76 -1.53 -2.99
C VAL A 56 11.93 -0.78 -1.97
N VAL A 57 10.60 -0.81 -2.13
CA VAL A 57 9.62 -0.16 -1.25
C VAL A 57 8.95 -1.20 -0.37
N ASP A 58 8.98 -0.96 0.95
CA ASP A 58 8.23 -1.72 1.94
C ASP A 58 7.16 -0.85 2.59
N VAL A 59 5.99 -1.42 2.80
CA VAL A 59 4.87 -0.77 3.48
C VAL A 59 4.38 -1.60 4.67
N SER A 60 3.74 -0.96 5.63
CA SER A 60 3.09 -1.67 6.75
C SER A 60 2.01 -2.63 6.24
N ALA A 61 1.66 -3.63 7.07
CA ALA A 61 0.61 -4.62 6.76
C ALA A 61 -0.77 -4.01 6.39
N GLY A 62 -1.02 -2.76 6.78
CA GLY A 62 -2.25 -2.04 6.48
C GLY A 62 -3.32 -2.25 7.54
N THR A 63 -3.98 -1.15 7.94
CA THR A 63 -5.12 -1.17 8.86
C THR A 63 -6.41 -1.08 8.07
N ASP A 64 -7.37 -1.98 8.36
CA ASP A 64 -8.69 -1.94 7.71
C ASP A 64 -9.47 -0.71 8.17
N ILE A 65 -10.12 -0.04 7.22
CA ILE A 65 -11.03 1.07 7.48
C ILE A 65 -12.45 0.51 7.45
N SER A 66 -13.06 0.37 8.62
CA SER A 66 -14.47 -0.01 8.75
C SER A 66 -15.36 1.22 8.93
N VAL A 67 -16.61 1.10 8.49
CA VAL A 67 -17.69 2.02 8.84
C VAL A 67 -18.53 1.38 9.94
N ALA A 68 -18.96 2.20 10.90
CA ALA A 68 -19.85 1.77 11.99
C ALA A 68 -21.32 1.88 11.59
#